data_AF-A0A3C1S4D8-F1
#
_entry.id   AF-A0A3C1S4D8-F1
#
_cell.length_a   1.000
_cell.length_b   1.000
_cell.length_c   1.000
_cell.angle_alpha   90.00
_cell.angle_beta   90.00
_cell.angle_gamma   90.00
#
_symmetry.space_group_name_H-M   'P 1'
#
loop_
_entity.id
_entity.type
_entity.pdbx_description
1 polymer ?
#
loop_
_entity_poly.entity_id
_entity_poly.type
_entity_poly.pdbx_seq_one_letter_code
_entity_poly.pdbx_strand_id
1 'polypeptide(L)'
;VVEDGPTLTHGGMAFGAGVIAARQYEAAEIIDPRPYAAGSLTEVYQKYPHIGNVVPAMGYGEKQIQDLQKTLDQADCDLVLFATP
;
A
#
# COMPACT_ATOMS: atom_id res chain seq x y z
N VAL A 1 5.02 2.18 -2.00
CA VAL A 1 4.02 2.82 -2.90
C VAL A 1 2.64 2.66 -2.29
N VAL A 2 1.87 3.74 -2.18
CA VAL A 2 0.50 3.76 -1.67
C VAL A 2 -0.46 4.00 -2.83
N GLU A 3 -1.51 3.19 -2.96
CA GLU A 3 -2.42 3.15 -4.09
C GLU A 3 -3.88 3.22 -3.62
N ASP A 4 -4.79 3.53 -4.53
CA ASP A 4 -6.23 3.57 -4.24
C ASP A 4 -6.76 2.24 -3.65
N GLY A 5 -7.26 2.31 -2.42
CA GLY A 5 -7.74 1.15 -1.66
C GLY A 5 -8.89 0.40 -2.34
N PRO A 6 -9.98 1.05 -2.77
CA PRO A 6 -11.08 0.41 -3.49
C PRO A 6 -10.64 -0.33 -4.76
N THR A 7 -9.74 0.26 -5.56
CA THR A 7 -9.19 -0.35 -6.78
C THR A 7 -8.45 -1.65 -6.48
N LEU A 8 -7.61 -1.65 -5.44
CA LEU A 8 -6.86 -2.84 -5.05
C LEU A 8 -7.72 -3.89 -4.36
N THR A 9 -8.72 -3.48 -3.58
CA THR A 9 -9.54 -4.42 -2.79
C THR A 9 -10.68 -4.98 -3.63
N HIS A 10 -11.73 -4.19 -3.85
CA HIS A 10 -12.96 -4.62 -4.51
C HIS A 10 -12.84 -4.58 -6.04
N GLY A 11 -11.95 -3.74 -6.58
CA GLY A 11 -11.61 -3.69 -8.00
C GLY A 11 -10.71 -4.84 -8.49
N GLY A 12 -10.12 -5.61 -7.57
CA GLY A 12 -9.35 -6.82 -7.90
C GLY A 12 -7.99 -6.57 -8.55
N MET A 13 -7.51 -5.32 -8.60
CA MET A 13 -6.21 -5.02 -9.19
C MET A 13 -5.06 -5.36 -8.22
N ALA A 14 -3.96 -5.89 -8.77
CA ALA A 14 -2.75 -6.17 -7.99
C ALA A 14 -1.92 -4.91 -7.71
N PHE A 15 -2.00 -3.88 -8.57
CA PHE A 15 -1.29 -2.61 -8.45
C PHE A 15 -2.03 -1.50 -9.22
N GLY A 16 -1.68 -0.24 -8.98
CA GLY A 16 -2.31 0.93 -9.59
C GLY A 16 -1.32 1.87 -10.29
N ALA A 17 -1.68 3.17 -10.30
CA ALA A 17 -0.93 4.21 -11.01
C ALA A 17 0.43 4.50 -10.37
N GLY A 18 0.56 4.35 -9.05
CA GLY A 18 1.82 4.56 -8.34
C GLY A 18 2.91 3.60 -8.78
N VAL A 19 2.58 2.32 -8.97
CA VAL A 19 3.52 1.32 -9.49
C VAL A 19 3.91 1.59 -10.94
N ILE A 20 2.96 2.05 -11.76
CA ILE A 20 3.24 2.46 -13.14
C ILE A 20 4.24 3.63 -13.14
N ALA A 21 4.00 4.66 -12.32
CA ALA A 21 4.89 5.79 -12.19
C ALA A 21 6.27 5.39 -11.65
N ALA A 22 6.33 4.58 -10.58
CA ALA A 22 7.59 4.09 -10.01
C ALA A 22 8.45 3.36 -11.05
N ARG A 23 7.84 2.53 -11.90
CA ARG A 23 8.53 1.85 -13.00
C ARG A 23 8.96 2.81 -14.11
N GLN A 24 8.08 3.73 -14.51
CA GLN A 24 8.35 4.70 -15.57
C GLN A 24 9.51 5.64 -15.21
N TYR A 25 9.64 6.00 -13.93
CA TYR A 25 10.73 6.83 -13.41
C TYR A 25 11.86 6.00 -12.79
N GLU A 26 11.93 4.71 -13.11
CA GLU A 26 13.06 3.82 -12.79
C GLU A 26 13.43 3.77 -11.30
N ALA A 27 12.41 3.73 -10.42
CA ALA A 27 12.62 3.45 -9.01
C ALA A 27 13.38 2.12 -8.85
N ALA A 28 14.44 2.13 -8.02
CA ALA A 28 15.34 0.99 -7.88
C ALA A 28 14.62 -0.27 -7.35
N GLU A 29 13.67 -0.09 -6.43
CA GLU A 29 12.90 -1.17 -5.83
C GLU A 29 11.49 -0.71 -5.44
N ILE A 30 10.53 -1.63 -5.47
CA ILE A 30 9.21 -1.48 -4.86
C ILE A 30 9.13 -2.44 -3.67
N ILE A 31 9.22 -1.88 -2.46
CA ILE A 31 9.22 -2.61 -1.19
C ILE A 31 7.92 -3.39 -1.01
N ASP A 32 8.02 -4.67 -0.61
CA ASP A 32 6.87 -5.44 -0.12
C ASP A 32 6.45 -4.90 1.26
N PRO A 33 5.26 -4.30 1.40
CA PRO A 33 4.82 -3.73 2.67
C PRO A 33 4.32 -4.78 3.68
N ARG A 34 4.09 -6.05 3.28
CA ARG A 34 3.47 -7.06 4.15
C ARG A 34 4.23 -7.34 5.45
N PRO A 35 5.58 -7.40 5.48
CA PRO A 35 6.32 -7.59 6.73
C PRO A 35 6.14 -6.44 7.75
N TYR A 36 5.73 -5.27 7.27
CA TYR A 36 5.55 -4.05 8.07
C TYR A 36 4.08 -3.74 8.37
N ALA A 37 3.15 -4.54 7.81
CA ALA A 37 1.72 -4.27 7.90
C ALA A 37 1.25 -4.29 9.36
N ALA A 38 0.63 -3.21 9.82
CA ALA A 38 0.08 -3.09 11.16
C ALA A 38 -1.45 -3.21 11.16
N GLY A 39 -1.97 -3.87 12.21
CA GLY A 39 -3.41 -3.89 12.53
C GLY A 39 -4.28 -4.25 11.34
N SER A 40 -5.19 -3.35 10.99
CA SER A 40 -6.16 -3.52 9.91
C SER A 40 -5.53 -3.78 8.54
N LEU A 41 -4.31 -3.30 8.26
CA LEU A 41 -3.63 -3.59 7.00
C LEU A 41 -3.20 -5.06 6.88
N THR A 42 -2.85 -5.72 8.00
CA THR A 42 -2.58 -7.17 8.00
C THR A 42 -3.81 -7.95 7.56
N GLU A 43 -4.97 -7.58 8.11
CA GLU A 43 -6.26 -8.20 7.78
C GLU A 43 -6.64 -7.95 6.31
N VAL A 44 -6.33 -6.78 5.77
CA VAL A 44 -6.56 -6.45 4.35
C VAL A 44 -5.73 -7.35 3.44
N TYR A 45 -4.43 -7.53 3.69
CA TYR A 45 -3.61 -8.43 2.85
C TYR A 45 -4.06 -9.89 2.94
N GLN A 46 -4.54 -10.34 4.09
CA GLN A 46 -5.10 -11.69 4.25
C GLN A 46 -6.42 -11.85 3.47
N LYS A 47 -7.29 -10.84 3.51
CA LYS A 47 -8.58 -10.84 2.82
C LYS A 47 -8.45 -10.69 1.31
N TYR A 48 -7.44 -9.97 0.85
CA TYR A 48 -7.20 -9.64 -0.56
C TYR A 48 -5.78 -10.08 -0.98
N PRO A 49 -5.53 -11.40 -1.12
CA PRO A 49 -4.19 -11.94 -1.36
C PRO A 49 -3.62 -11.60 -2.74
N HIS A 50 -4.45 -11.10 -3.66
CA HIS A 50 -4.03 -10.67 -5.01
C HIS A 50 -3.33 -9.32 -5.03
N ILE A 51 -3.44 -8.53 -3.95
CA ILE A 51 -2.73 -7.25 -3.83
C ILE A 51 -1.23 -7.53 -3.89
N GLY A 52 -0.51 -6.83 -4.76
CA GLY A 52 0.94 -6.94 -4.95
C GLY A 52 1.75 -6.21 -3.88
N ASN A 53 2.97 -5.80 -4.23
CA ASN A 53 3.87 -5.07 -3.33
C ASN A 53 3.48 -3.58 -3.25
N VAL A 54 2.26 -3.31 -2.78
CA VAL A 54 1.67 -1.97 -2.67
C VAL A 54 0.82 -1.87 -1.42
N VAL A 55 0.76 -0.66 -0.86
CA VAL A 55 -0.11 -0.37 0.28
C VAL A 55 -1.47 0.10 -0.23
N PRO A 56 -2.57 -0.61 0.03
CA PRO A 56 -3.90 -0.07 -0.21
C PRO A 56 -4.15 1.07 0.77
N ALA A 57 -4.55 2.24 0.24
CA ALA A 57 -4.90 3.40 1.04
C ALA A 57 -6.18 3.13 1.82
N MET A 58 -5.98 2.64 3.03
CA MET A 58 -7.00 2.48 4.05
C MET A 58 -6.87 3.64 5.03
N GLY A 59 -7.97 4.24 5.44
CA GLY A 59 -7.91 5.44 6.30
C GLY A 59 -9.27 6.00 6.67
N TYR A 60 -10.31 5.17 6.63
CA TYR A 60 -11.69 5.61 6.83
C TYR A 60 -12.05 5.86 8.30
N GLY A 61 -11.11 5.62 9.22
CA GLY A 61 -11.28 5.89 10.65
C GLY A 61 -9.93 6.03 11.36
N GLU A 62 -9.95 6.60 12.56
CA GLU A 62 -8.75 6.97 13.33
C GLU A 62 -7.78 5.79 13.53
N LYS A 63 -8.31 4.61 13.86
CA LYS A 63 -7.50 3.39 14.00
C LYS A 63 -6.82 2.99 12.67
N GLN A 64 -7.52 3.08 11.54
CA GLN A 64 -6.94 2.74 10.23
C GLN A 64 -5.86 3.73 9.83
N ILE A 65 -6.04 5.02 10.16
CA ILE A 65 -5.01 6.04 9.93
C ILE A 65 -3.75 5.73 10.76
N GLN A 66 -3.91 5.37 12.04
CA GLN A 66 -2.78 4.98 12.90
C GLN A 66 -2.07 3.71 12.39
N ASP A 67 -2.84 2.70 11.95
CA ASP A 67 -2.30 1.47 11.36
C ASP A 67 -1.53 1.76 10.06
N LEU A 68 -2.07 2.63 9.19
CA LEU A 68 -1.40 3.07 7.97
C LEU A 68 -0.09 3.79 8.29
N GLN A 69 -0.14 4.78 9.19
CA GLN A 69 1.06 5.52 9.60
C GLN A 69 2.13 4.56 10.14
N LYS A 70 1.76 3.68 11.07
CA LYS A 70 2.69 2.70 11.65
C LYS A 70 3.30 1.77 10.59
N THR A 71 2.51 1.35 9.60
CA THR A 71 2.99 0.50 8.51
C THR A 71 4.03 1.23 7.66
N LEU A 72 3.79 2.51 7.35
CA LEU A 72 4.72 3.33 6.56
C LEU A 72 5.98 3.69 7.34
N ASP A 73 5.86 4.05 8.63
CA ASP A 73 6.98 4.41 9.50
C ASP A 73 7.93 3.22 9.76
N GLN A 74 7.44 1.99 9.65
CA GLN A 74 8.23 0.77 9.83
C GLN A 74 8.86 0.24 8.54
N ALA A 75 8.37 0.67 7.38
CA ALA A 75 8.86 0.20 6.09
C ALA A 75 10.26 0.74 5.83
N ASP A 76 11.21 -0.17 5.57
CA ASP A 76 12.57 0.19 5.15
C ASP A 76 12.54 0.72 3.70
N CYS A 77 12.29 2.02 3.56
CA CYS A 77 12.22 2.72 2.29
C CYS A 77 12.72 4.16 2.45
N ASP A 78 13.22 4.72 1.35
CA ASP A 78 13.72 6.09 1.26
C ASP A 78 12.65 7.08 0.77
N LEU A 79 11.58 6.59 0.14
CA LEU A 79 10.50 7.37 -0.43
C LEU A 79 9.13 6.67 -0.32
N VAL A 80 8.12 7.43 0.12
CA VAL A 80 6.71 7.01 0.02
C VAL A 80 6.04 7.74 -1.15
N LEU A 81 5.77 7.00 -2.24
CA LEU A 81 4.99 7.48 -3.37
C LEU A 81 3.49 7.28 -3.11
N PHE A 82 2.74 8.36 -2.96
CA PHE A 82 1.27 8.36 -2.83
C PHE A 82 0.60 8.56 -4.20
N ALA A 83 -0.21 7.59 -4.62
CA ALA A 83 -1.00 7.60 -5.84
C ALA A 83 -2.49 7.39 -5.53
N THR A 84 -3.01 8.21 -4.62
CA THR A 84 -4.39 8.20 -4.13
C THR A 84 -5.01 9.57 -4.36
N PRO A 85 -6.30 9.69 -4.75
CA PRO A 85 -6.99 10.98 -4.83
C PRO A 85 -7.11 11.72 -3.50
#